data_AF-A0A8T4TF85-F1
#
_entry.id   AF-A0A8T4TF85-F1
#
_cell.length_a   1.000
_cell.length_b   1.000
_cell.length_c   1.000
_cell.angle_alpha   90.00
_cell.angle_beta   90.00
_cell.angle_gamma   90.00
#
_symmetry.space_group_name_H-M   'P 1'
#
loop_
_entity.id
_entity.type
_entity.pdbx_description
1 polymer ?
#
loop_
_entity_poly.entity_id
_entity_poly.type
_entity_poly.pdbx_seq_one_letter_code
_entity_poly.pdbx_strand_id
1 'polypeptide(L)'
;MKKGAFILSIELLQSIPKLIMISLTIVVIFASIQIYVNRDRDVRDIESHLLAQRFFYSKNCAIYSDNARAYPGIIDFSKFNENSLGNCYAAESNIGFKFTLKDIGSKVIKEIKLNDVPFDLCNVKNKNFNCYFNKQYVLYFDNNVKKQGLVDTWIIIKNE
;
A
#
# COMPACT_ATOMS: atom_id res chain seq x y z
N MET A 1 44.18 -10.72 -61.31
CA MET A 1 42.85 -10.96 -60.70
C MET A 1 43.00 -11.18 -59.19
N LYS A 2 42.07 -10.62 -58.39
CA LYS A 2 41.83 -10.87 -56.94
C LYS A 2 42.88 -10.38 -55.91
N LYS A 3 43.07 -9.05 -55.81
CA LYS A 3 43.58 -8.40 -54.56
C LYS A 3 42.48 -7.75 -53.70
N GLY A 4 41.27 -7.56 -54.25
CA GLY A 4 40.13 -6.98 -53.53
C GLY A 4 39.43 -7.91 -52.54
N ALA A 5 39.62 -9.23 -52.64
CA ALA A 5 38.98 -10.20 -51.75
C ALA A 5 39.62 -10.26 -50.34
N PHE A 6 40.93 -9.96 -50.23
CA PHE A 6 41.67 -10.09 -48.98
C PHE A 6 41.48 -8.89 -48.04
N ILE A 7 41.35 -7.68 -48.62
CA ILE A 7 41.06 -6.45 -47.86
C ILE A 7 39.64 -6.52 -47.27
N LEU A 8 38.67 -6.99 -48.06
CA LEU A 8 37.31 -7.27 -47.60
C LEU A 8 37.29 -8.26 -46.42
N SER A 9 38.14 -9.30 -46.42
CA SER A 9 38.16 -10.29 -45.35
C SER A 9 38.70 -9.76 -44.01
N ILE A 10 39.68 -8.86 -44.02
CA ILE A 10 40.26 -8.29 -42.79
C ILE A 10 39.30 -7.26 -42.17
N GLU A 11 38.68 -6.43 -43.01
CA GLU A 11 37.66 -5.46 -42.56
C GLU A 11 36.40 -6.16 -42.02
N LEU A 12 35.97 -7.26 -42.66
CA LEU A 12 34.88 -8.10 -42.15
C LEU A 12 35.25 -8.75 -40.82
N LEU A 13 36.46 -9.30 -40.68
CA LEU A 13 36.93 -9.93 -39.45
C LEU A 13 36.98 -8.94 -38.28
N GLN A 14 37.38 -7.69 -38.53
CA GLN A 14 37.39 -6.61 -37.53
C GLN A 14 35.98 -6.07 -37.21
N SER A 15 34.99 -6.29 -38.08
CA SER A 15 33.61 -5.84 -37.87
C SER A 15 32.79 -6.79 -37.00
N ILE A 16 33.15 -8.08 -36.96
CA ILE A 16 32.51 -9.09 -36.10
C ILE A 16 32.49 -8.70 -34.61
N PRO A 17 33.62 -8.34 -33.95
CA PRO A 17 33.59 -7.96 -32.54
C PRO A 17 32.77 -6.69 -32.28
N LYS A 18 32.73 -5.75 -33.24
CA LYS A 18 31.89 -4.54 -33.13
C LYS A 18 30.40 -4.88 -33.16
N LEU A 19 29.98 -5.77 -34.06
CA LEU A 19 28.59 -6.24 -34.13
C LEU A 19 28.18 -7.00 -32.88
N ILE A 20 29.08 -7.81 -32.31
CA ILE A 20 28.84 -8.51 -31.04
C ILE A 20 28.66 -7.51 -29.89
N MET A 21 29.52 -6.49 -29.79
CA MET A 21 29.40 -5.45 -28.76
C MET A 21 28.12 -4.63 -28.88
N ILE A 22 27.72 -4.27 -30.10
CA ILE A 22 26.46 -3.55 -30.36
C ILE A 22 25.27 -4.43 -29.95
N SER A 23 25.26 -5.70 -30.36
CA SER A 23 24.23 -6.67 -29.98
C SER A 23 24.12 -6.84 -28.46
N LEU A 24 25.26 -7.02 -27.78
CA LEU A 24 25.33 -7.12 -26.32
C LEU A 24 24.76 -5.87 -25.64
N THR A 25 25.10 -4.69 -26.14
CA THR A 25 24.60 -3.41 -25.59
C THR A 25 23.08 -3.34 -25.71
N ILE A 26 22.53 -3.72 -26.87
CA ILE A 26 21.08 -3.77 -27.08
C ILE A 26 20.42 -4.74 -26.10
N VAL A 27 20.98 -5.95 -25.93
CA VAL A 27 20.45 -6.94 -24.97
C VAL A 27 20.45 -6.40 -23.54
N VAL A 28 21.53 -5.73 -23.11
CA VAL A 28 21.61 -5.14 -21.76
C VAL A 28 20.57 -4.03 -21.58
N ILE A 29 20.35 -3.18 -22.59
CA ILE A 29 19.32 -2.14 -22.53
C ILE A 29 17.94 -2.76 -22.39
N PHE A 30 17.60 -3.75 -23.22
CA PHE A 30 16.30 -4.44 -23.13
C PHE A 30 16.12 -5.17 -21.79
N ALA A 31 17.15 -5.86 -21.29
CA ALA A 31 17.10 -6.53 -20.00
C ALA A 31 16.91 -5.52 -18.86
N SER A 32 17.57 -4.36 -18.92
CA SER A 32 17.42 -3.30 -17.93
C SER A 32 16.02 -2.71 -17.91
N ILE A 33 15.42 -2.47 -19.09
CA ILE A 33 14.04 -2.00 -19.22
C ILE A 33 13.08 -3.06 -18.66
N GLN A 34 13.26 -4.33 -19.00
CA GLN A 34 12.44 -5.43 -18.48
C GLN A 34 12.54 -5.53 -16.95
N ILE A 35 13.74 -5.42 -16.38
CA ILE A 35 13.91 -5.41 -14.92
C ILE A 35 13.23 -4.18 -14.30
N TYR A 36 13.34 -3.00 -14.91
CA TYR A 36 12.70 -1.79 -14.38
C TYR A 36 11.17 -1.84 -14.46
N VAL A 37 10.62 -2.38 -15.56
CA VAL A 37 9.17 -2.54 -15.77
C VAL A 37 8.61 -3.65 -14.88
N ASN A 38 9.28 -4.81 -14.82
CA ASN A 38 8.88 -5.97 -14.01
C ASN A 38 9.24 -5.83 -12.53
N ARG A 39 9.92 -4.75 -12.14
CA ARG A 39 9.90 -4.27 -10.76
C ARG A 39 8.54 -3.66 -10.51
N ASP A 40 7.51 -4.48 -10.70
CA ASP A 40 6.12 -4.26 -10.34
C ASP A 40 6.11 -3.81 -8.89
N ARG A 41 6.12 -2.50 -8.71
CA ARG A 41 5.03 -1.75 -8.12
C ARG A 41 4.20 -2.61 -7.17
N ASP A 42 4.77 -3.04 -6.05
CA ASP A 42 3.97 -3.42 -4.89
C ASP A 42 3.38 -2.14 -4.29
N VAL A 43 2.47 -1.53 -5.06
CA VAL A 43 1.76 -0.31 -4.70
C VAL A 43 0.78 -0.61 -3.59
N ARG A 44 0.44 -1.88 -3.35
CA ARG A 44 -0.46 -2.32 -2.28
C ARG A 44 0.05 -1.92 -0.89
N ASP A 45 1.36 -1.93 -0.68
CA ASP A 45 1.97 -1.45 0.57
C ASP A 45 1.77 0.06 0.74
N ILE A 46 1.96 0.83 -0.34
CA ILE A 46 1.75 2.28 -0.33
C ILE A 46 0.27 2.62 -0.20
N GLU A 47 -0.60 1.88 -0.91
CA GLU A 47 -2.04 2.04 -0.91
C GLU A 47 -2.62 1.71 0.46
N SER A 48 -2.23 0.59 1.08
CA SER A 48 -2.63 0.26 2.45
C SER A 48 -2.17 1.32 3.44
N HIS A 49 -0.98 1.89 3.27
CA HIS A 49 -0.52 3.01 4.07
C HIS A 49 -1.39 4.26 3.89
N LEU A 50 -1.74 4.62 2.65
CA LEU A 50 -2.64 5.74 2.35
C LEU A 50 -4.06 5.50 2.91
N LEU A 51 -4.57 4.28 2.82
CA LEU A 51 -5.87 3.90 3.36
C LEU A 51 -5.89 3.98 4.90
N ALA A 52 -4.81 3.55 5.55
CA ALA A 52 -4.64 3.72 6.99
C ALA A 52 -4.57 5.22 7.36
N GLN A 53 -3.80 6.02 6.59
CA GLN A 53 -3.73 7.46 6.81
C GLN A 53 -5.09 8.16 6.59
N ARG A 54 -5.92 7.71 5.64
CA ARG A 54 -7.25 8.30 5.40
C ARG A 54 -8.09 8.33 6.67
N PHE A 55 -8.02 7.29 7.51
CA PHE A 55 -8.68 7.25 8.82
C PHE A 55 -8.25 8.41 9.73
N PHE A 56 -6.97 8.80 9.68
CA PHE A 56 -6.36 9.80 10.56
C PHE A 56 -6.25 11.21 9.98
N TYR A 57 -6.56 11.41 8.69
CA TYR A 57 -6.54 12.73 8.06
C TYR A 57 -7.86 13.19 7.40
N SER A 58 -8.85 12.31 7.19
CA SER A 58 -10.14 12.70 6.59
C SER A 58 -11.18 13.18 7.63
N LYS A 59 -11.67 14.42 7.45
CA LYS A 59 -12.72 15.04 8.28
C LYS A 59 -14.02 14.23 8.33
N ASN A 60 -14.30 13.48 7.28
CA ASN A 60 -15.52 12.68 7.14
C ASN A 60 -15.43 11.32 7.84
N CYS A 61 -14.26 10.93 8.35
CA CYS A 61 -14.06 9.68 9.07
C CYS A 61 -14.18 9.88 10.58
N ALA A 62 -13.45 9.09 11.36
CA ALA A 62 -13.52 9.13 12.82
C ALA A 62 -12.78 10.32 13.46
N ILE A 63 -12.28 11.27 12.68
CA ILE A 63 -11.49 12.39 13.22
C ILE A 63 -12.38 13.46 13.83
N TYR A 64 -11.93 13.94 14.99
CA TYR A 64 -12.44 15.15 15.58
C TYR A 64 -12.10 16.36 14.71
N SER A 65 -13.13 17.10 14.35
CA SER A 65 -12.98 18.37 13.64
C SER A 65 -13.76 19.44 14.37
N ASP A 66 -13.15 20.61 14.49
CA ASP A 66 -13.93 21.82 14.66
C ASP A 66 -14.47 22.24 13.28
N ASN A 67 -15.43 23.17 13.26
CA ASN A 67 -16.08 23.60 12.02
C ASN A 67 -15.08 24.03 10.92
N ALA A 68 -13.85 24.44 11.27
CA ALA A 68 -12.83 24.91 10.34
C ALA A 68 -11.70 23.89 10.05
N ARG A 69 -11.37 22.97 10.96
CA ARG A 69 -10.15 22.16 10.92
C ARG A 69 -10.38 20.74 11.47
N ALA A 70 -9.79 19.76 10.78
CA ALA A 70 -9.64 18.40 11.31
C ALA A 70 -8.38 18.33 12.18
N TYR A 71 -8.42 17.56 13.26
CA TYR A 71 -7.30 17.37 14.18
C TYR A 71 -6.80 15.93 14.09
N PRO A 72 -5.78 15.65 13.26
CA PRO A 72 -5.18 14.33 13.16
C PRO A 72 -4.74 13.80 14.53
N GLY A 73 -4.94 12.50 14.74
CA GLY A 73 -4.62 11.84 16.01
C GLY A 73 -5.65 12.08 17.14
N ILE A 74 -6.72 12.85 16.89
CA ILE A 74 -7.87 12.96 17.79
C ILE A 74 -9.09 12.33 17.15
N ILE A 75 -9.63 11.30 17.79
CA ILE A 75 -10.81 10.57 17.36
C ILE A 75 -12.05 11.13 18.04
N ASP A 76 -13.08 11.36 17.25
CA ASP A 76 -14.43 11.61 17.75
C ASP A 76 -15.14 10.27 17.94
N PHE A 77 -15.38 9.87 19.19
CA PHE A 77 -16.00 8.58 19.51
C PHE A 77 -17.40 8.45 18.90
N SER A 78 -18.12 9.58 18.72
CA SER A 78 -19.43 9.58 18.10
C SER A 78 -19.37 9.17 16.62
N LYS A 79 -18.27 9.50 15.93
CA LYS A 79 -18.00 9.14 14.53
C LYS A 79 -17.29 7.80 14.38
N PHE A 80 -16.78 7.21 15.47
CA PHE A 80 -16.23 5.87 15.44
C PHE A 80 -17.37 4.84 15.44
N ASN A 81 -18.08 4.73 14.31
CA ASN A 81 -19.19 3.80 14.08
C ASN A 81 -19.17 3.28 12.63
N GLU A 82 -19.87 2.16 12.40
CA GLU A 82 -19.92 1.48 11.09
C GLU A 82 -20.41 2.38 9.96
N ASN A 83 -21.42 3.21 10.20
CA ASN A 83 -21.96 4.10 9.17
C ASN A 83 -20.94 5.15 8.72
N SER A 84 -20.29 5.81 9.67
CA SER A 84 -19.31 6.87 9.39
C SER A 84 -18.05 6.31 8.74
N LEU A 85 -17.55 5.18 9.23
CA LEU A 85 -16.38 4.53 8.64
C LEU A 85 -16.70 3.85 7.31
N GLY A 86 -17.89 3.27 7.16
CA GLY A 86 -18.38 2.72 5.90
C GLY A 86 -18.42 3.77 4.81
N ASN A 87 -18.93 4.96 5.10
CA ASN A 87 -18.92 6.09 4.15
C ASN A 87 -17.50 6.55 3.78
N CYS A 88 -16.51 6.34 4.65
CA CYS A 88 -15.11 6.68 4.36
C CYS A 88 -14.38 5.71 3.43
N TYR A 89 -14.86 4.47 3.38
CA TYR A 89 -14.27 3.37 2.62
C TYR A 89 -15.26 2.75 1.64
N ALA A 90 -16.28 3.50 1.24
CA ALA A 90 -17.37 3.02 0.39
C ALA A 90 -16.90 2.64 -1.03
N ALA A 91 -15.76 3.17 -1.49
CA ALA A 91 -15.22 2.88 -2.80
C ALA A 91 -14.38 1.59 -2.83
N GLU A 92 -14.06 1.02 -1.66
CA GLU A 92 -13.08 -0.04 -1.50
C GLU A 92 -13.73 -1.40 -1.16
N SER A 93 -14.68 -1.87 -1.99
CA SER A 93 -15.44 -3.11 -1.75
C SER A 93 -14.57 -4.38 -1.67
N ASN A 94 -13.39 -4.37 -2.30
CA ASN A 94 -12.46 -5.51 -2.33
C ASN A 94 -11.47 -5.49 -1.15
N ILE A 95 -11.60 -4.53 -0.23
CA ILE A 95 -10.70 -4.33 0.92
C ILE A 95 -11.49 -4.46 2.22
N GLY A 96 -11.06 -5.37 3.09
CA GLY A 96 -11.59 -5.52 4.44
C GLY A 96 -10.89 -4.59 5.42
N PHE A 97 -11.65 -3.93 6.29
CA PHE A 97 -11.10 -3.09 7.35
C PHE A 97 -11.57 -3.55 8.72
N LYS A 98 -10.66 -3.60 9.68
CA LYS A 98 -11.01 -3.78 11.09
C LYS A 98 -10.30 -2.73 11.93
N PHE A 99 -11.09 -1.94 12.64
CA PHE A 99 -10.63 -0.89 13.54
C PHE A 99 -10.96 -1.29 14.98
N THR A 100 -9.96 -1.36 15.85
CA THR A 100 -10.13 -1.64 17.27
C THR A 100 -9.58 -0.49 18.08
N LEU A 101 -10.47 0.26 18.73
CA LEU A 101 -10.11 1.30 19.70
C LEU A 101 -9.93 0.69 21.09
N LYS A 102 -8.77 0.93 21.68
CA LYS A 102 -8.38 0.44 23.01
C LYS A 102 -7.99 1.60 23.92
N ASP A 103 -8.22 1.43 25.21
CA ASP A 103 -7.67 2.32 26.23
C ASP A 103 -6.15 2.08 26.40
N ILE A 104 -5.44 2.95 27.12
CA ILE A 104 -4.02 2.78 27.49
C ILE A 104 -3.77 1.40 28.14
N GLY A 105 -4.70 0.91 28.94
CA GLY A 105 -4.64 -0.41 29.55
C GLY A 105 -4.87 -1.58 28.58
N SER A 106 -4.90 -1.34 27.26
CA SER A 106 -5.20 -2.31 26.20
C SER A 106 -6.60 -2.95 26.27
N LYS A 107 -7.48 -2.42 27.11
CA LYS A 107 -8.89 -2.82 27.16
C LYS A 107 -9.59 -2.36 25.88
N VAL A 108 -10.22 -3.28 25.17
CA VAL A 108 -11.01 -2.96 23.97
C VAL A 108 -12.24 -2.15 24.39
N ILE A 109 -12.36 -0.95 23.82
CA ILE A 109 -13.49 -0.06 24.03
C ILE A 109 -14.53 -0.31 22.94
N LYS A 110 -14.08 -0.35 21.69
CA LYS A 110 -14.96 -0.52 20.52
C LYS A 110 -14.20 -1.17 19.38
N GLU A 111 -14.87 -2.07 18.68
CA GLU A 111 -14.37 -2.73 17.47
C GLU A 111 -15.38 -2.54 16.34
N ILE A 112 -14.88 -2.23 15.15
CA ILE A 112 -15.68 -2.05 13.93
C ILE A 112 -15.02 -2.86 12.82
N LYS A 113 -15.83 -3.60 12.07
CA LYS A 113 -15.41 -4.33 10.87
C LYS A 113 -16.20 -3.78 9.69
N LEU A 114 -15.49 -3.49 8.60
CA LEU A 114 -16.08 -3.08 7.33
C LEU A 114 -15.68 -4.09 6.26
N ASN A 115 -16.64 -4.40 5.39
CA ASN A 115 -16.56 -5.40 4.34
C ASN A 115 -16.30 -6.79 4.93
N ASP A 116 -17.19 -7.75 4.65
CA ASP A 116 -17.15 -9.08 5.26
C ASP A 116 -15.99 -9.91 4.68
N VAL A 117 -14.79 -9.70 5.24
CA VAL A 117 -13.56 -10.36 4.83
C VAL A 117 -13.03 -11.21 5.99
N PRO A 118 -12.59 -12.45 5.75
CA PRO A 118 -12.15 -13.35 6.81
C PRO A 118 -10.79 -12.94 7.38
N PHE A 119 -10.80 -12.20 8.49
CA PHE A 119 -9.58 -11.73 9.18
C PHE A 119 -8.70 -12.85 9.75
N ASP A 120 -9.26 -14.03 10.00
CA ASP A 120 -8.51 -15.19 10.51
C ASP A 120 -7.47 -15.69 9.49
N LEU A 121 -7.64 -15.37 8.20
CA LEU A 121 -6.70 -15.72 7.15
C LEU A 121 -5.39 -14.94 7.23
N CYS A 122 -5.31 -13.85 7.99
CA CYS A 122 -4.06 -13.08 8.15
C CYS A 122 -2.98 -13.82 8.94
N ASN A 123 -3.36 -14.83 9.73
CA ASN A 123 -2.40 -15.66 10.47
C ASN A 123 -1.81 -16.80 9.62
N VAL A 124 -2.39 -17.06 8.45
CA VAL A 124 -1.93 -18.07 7.51
C VAL A 124 -1.28 -17.32 6.35
N LYS A 125 -0.07 -17.71 5.95
CA LYS A 125 0.56 -17.19 4.71
C LYS A 125 -0.25 -17.65 3.50
N ASN A 126 -1.37 -16.97 3.22
CA ASN A 126 -2.22 -17.22 2.09
C ASN A 126 -1.82 -16.29 0.95
N LYS A 127 -1.53 -16.83 -0.23
CA LYS A 127 -1.13 -16.04 -1.40
C LYS A 127 -2.25 -15.14 -1.92
N ASN A 128 -3.49 -15.40 -1.54
CA ASN A 128 -4.67 -14.72 -2.08
C ASN A 128 -5.04 -13.43 -1.31
N PHE A 129 -4.40 -13.17 -0.18
CA PHE A 129 -4.69 -12.00 0.66
C PHE A 129 -3.40 -11.36 1.17
N ASN A 130 -3.34 -10.04 1.10
CA ASN A 130 -2.32 -9.26 1.76
C ASN A 130 -2.94 -8.60 3.00
N CYS A 131 -2.35 -8.85 4.16
CA CYS A 131 -2.80 -8.29 5.42
C CYS A 131 -1.82 -7.25 5.93
N TYR A 132 -2.34 -6.08 6.26
CA TYR A 132 -1.60 -4.95 6.78
C TYR A 132 -2.11 -4.62 8.17
N PHE A 133 -1.17 -4.37 9.08
CA PHE A 133 -1.47 -3.97 10.44
C PHE A 133 -0.80 -2.65 10.76
N ASN A 134 -1.56 -1.70 11.28
CA ASN A 134 -1.05 -0.45 11.80
C ASN A 134 -1.58 -0.23 13.22
N LYS A 135 -0.71 0.21 14.13
CA LYS A 135 -1.05 0.58 15.50
C LYS A 135 -0.63 2.02 15.73
N GLN A 136 -1.55 2.85 16.19
CA GLN A 136 -1.29 4.26 16.43
C GLN A 136 -1.85 4.72 17.77
N TYR A 137 -1.07 5.54 18.48
CA TYR A 137 -1.53 6.25 19.67
C TYR A 137 -2.45 7.40 19.26
N VAL A 138 -3.57 7.51 19.97
CA VAL A 138 -4.60 8.50 19.67
C VAL A 138 -5.14 9.10 20.95
N LEU A 139 -5.69 10.29 20.80
CA LEU A 139 -6.61 10.87 21.77
C LEU A 139 -8.02 10.60 21.26
N TYR A 140 -8.99 10.37 22.14
CA TYR A 140 -10.38 10.26 21.72
C TYR A 140 -11.29 11.04 22.66
N PHE A 141 -12.33 11.66 22.09
CA PHE A 141 -13.36 12.35 22.84
C PHE A 141 -14.53 11.44 23.08
N ASP A 142 -14.81 11.18 24.35
CA ASP A 142 -15.97 10.43 24.81
C ASP A 142 -16.78 11.35 25.74
N ASN A 143 -17.96 11.78 25.29
CA ASN A 143 -18.82 12.74 26.00
C ASN A 143 -18.09 14.02 26.43
N ASN A 144 -17.36 14.66 25.50
CA ASN A 144 -16.52 15.85 25.73
C ASN A 144 -15.33 15.66 26.67
N VAL A 145 -15.07 14.45 27.17
CA VAL A 145 -13.87 14.15 27.96
C VAL A 145 -12.80 13.59 27.03
N LYS A 146 -11.60 14.20 27.09
CA LYS A 146 -10.44 13.75 26.33
C LYS A 146 -9.77 12.59 27.04
N LYS A 147 -9.68 11.45 26.37
CA LYS A 147 -9.01 10.24 26.86
C LYS A 147 -7.89 9.86 25.89
N GLN A 148 -6.98 9.01 26.36
CA GLN A 148 -5.85 8.52 25.59
C GLN A 148 -6.08 7.04 25.27
N GLY A 149 -5.66 6.61 24.09
CA GLY A 149 -5.86 5.24 23.66
C GLY A 149 -4.98 4.83 22.50
N LEU A 150 -5.30 3.67 21.98
CA LEU A 150 -4.64 3.02 20.86
C LEU A 150 -5.69 2.63 19.83
N VAL A 151 -5.41 2.88 18.56
CA VAL A 151 -6.18 2.28 17.46
C VAL A 151 -5.31 1.28 16.73
N ASP A 152 -5.82 0.06 16.72
CA ASP A 152 -5.33 -1.03 15.90
C ASP A 152 -6.17 -1.06 14.61
N THR A 153 -5.52 -0.91 13.47
CA THR A 153 -6.14 -0.96 12.14
C THR A 153 -5.59 -2.15 11.38
N TRP A 154 -6.48 -3.04 10.97
CA TRP A 154 -6.20 -4.14 10.06
C TRP A 154 -6.82 -3.84 8.71
N ILE A 155 -6.03 -4.00 7.65
CA ILE A 155 -6.47 -3.83 6.26
C ILE A 155 -6.16 -5.14 5.54
N ILE A 156 -7.16 -5.71 4.87
CA ILE A 156 -7.02 -6.93 4.09
C ILE A 156 -7.36 -6.63 2.66
N ILE A 157 -6.40 -6.81 1.76
CA ILE A 157 -6.58 -6.63 0.33
C ILE A 157 -6.60 -8.02 -0.30
N LYS A 158 -7.68 -8.35 -1.01
CA LYS A 158 -7.75 -9.57 -1.81
C LYS A 158 -6.90 -9.37 -3.07
N ASN A 159 -5.99 -10.30 -3.34
CA ASN A 159 -5.25 -10.31 -4.60
C ASN A 159 -6.20 -10.81 -5.69
N GLU A 160 -6.52 -9.94 -6.65
CA GLU A 160 -7.23 -10.31 -7.88
C GLU A 160 -6.36 -11.19 -8.78
#